data_AF-A0A800EW45-F1
#
_entry.id   AF-A0A800EW45-F1
#
_cell.length_a   1.000
_cell.length_b   1.000
_cell.length_c   1.000
_cell.angle_alpha   90.00
_cell.angle_beta   90.00
_cell.angle_gamma   90.00
#
_symmetry.space_group_name_H-M   'P 1'
#
loop_
_entity.id
_entity.type
_entity.pdbx_description
1 polymer ?
#
loop_
_entity_poly.entity_id
_entity_poly.type
_entity_poly.pdbx_seq_one_letter_code
_entity_poly.pdbx_strand_id
1 'polypeptide(L)'
;MLSTIRRKVNTGERIDQEEALFFLNDADLLDLAPMAQQRCYRHNPERRVIFVVDTNLNYTNVGDAYCTLCAFYRADPDPKDAYTYTVAQMMD
;
A
#
# COMPACT_ATOMS: atom_id res chain seq x y z
N MET A 1 -7.73 20.71 16.21
CA MET A 1 -7.02 19.99 15.14
C MET A 1 -7.99 19.56 14.03
N LEU A 2 -8.94 18.68 14.33
CA LEU A 2 -9.86 18.11 13.33
C LEU A 2 -10.62 19.15 12.47
N SER A 3 -11.12 20.23 13.07
CA SER A 3 -11.80 21.31 12.34
C SER A 3 -10.91 22.00 11.31
N THR A 4 -9.65 22.28 11.67
CA THR A 4 -8.63 22.83 10.77
C THR A 4 -8.38 21.90 9.59
N ILE A 5 -8.18 20.61 9.87
CA ILE A 5 -7.93 19.61 8.83
C ILE A 5 -9.15 19.49 7.92
N ARG A 6 -10.37 19.44 8.47
CA ARG A 6 -11.61 19.39 7.70
C ARG A 6 -11.73 20.59 6.75
N ARG A 7 -11.37 21.80 7.20
CA ARG A 7 -11.28 22.98 6.32
C ARG A 7 -10.28 22.75 5.18
N LYS A 8 -9.06 22.28 5.49
CA LYS A 8 -8.03 22.01 4.48
C LYS A 8 -8.50 21.00 3.43
N VAL A 9 -9.11 19.89 3.86
CA VAL A 9 -9.69 18.88 2.97
C VAL A 9 -10.79 19.47 2.09
N ASN A 10 -11.67 20.30 2.67
CA ASN A 10 -12.74 20.99 1.93
C ASN A 10 -12.20 21.97 0.89
N THR A 11 -11.13 22.70 1.18
CA THR A 11 -10.49 23.61 0.22
C THR A 11 -9.52 22.93 -0.74
N GLY A 12 -9.12 21.68 -0.46
CA GLY A 12 -8.14 20.93 -1.25
C GLY A 12 -6.69 21.23 -0.90
N GLU A 13 -6.48 21.91 0.23
CA GLU A 13 -5.16 22.17 0.80
C GLU A 13 -4.54 20.86 1.33
N ARG A 14 -3.23 20.72 1.20
CA ARG A 14 -2.49 19.54 1.70
C ARG A 14 -2.36 19.65 3.22
N ILE A 15 -2.61 18.54 3.91
CA ILE A 15 -2.31 18.42 5.34
C ILE A 15 -0.79 18.33 5.56
N ASP A 16 -0.31 18.87 6.67
CA ASP A 16 1.10 18.74 7.06
C ASP A 16 1.37 17.43 7.83
N GLN A 17 2.62 17.26 8.25
CA GLN A 17 3.07 16.06 8.94
C GLN A 17 2.43 15.89 10.33
N GLU A 18 2.22 16.98 11.07
CA GLU A 18 1.62 16.94 12.41
C GLU A 18 0.13 16.59 12.32
N GLU A 19 -0.57 17.14 11.33
CA GLU A 19 -1.96 16.82 11.03
C GLU A 19 -2.13 15.36 10.57
N ALA A 20 -1.19 14.83 9.77
CA ALA A 20 -1.18 13.43 9.37
C ALA A 20 -0.93 12.49 10.56
N LEU A 21 -0.04 12.87 11.48
CA LEU A 21 0.24 12.10 12.69
C LEU A 21 -0.97 12.07 13.63
N PHE A 22 -1.68 13.18 13.78
CA PHE A 22 -2.95 13.24 14.51
C PHE A 22 -3.98 12.26 13.93
N PHE A 23 -4.10 12.15 12.60
CA PHE A 23 -5.00 11.17 12.00
C PHE A 23 -4.64 9.73 12.30
N LEU A 24 -3.35 9.40 12.38
CA LEU A 24 -2.90 8.04 12.66
C LEU A 24 -3.17 7.62 14.10
N ASN A 25 -2.98 8.55 15.06
CA ASN A 25 -2.96 8.22 16.49
C ASN A 25 -4.27 8.55 17.22
N ASP A 26 -4.95 9.63 16.83
CA ASP A 26 -5.92 10.30 17.70
C ASP A 26 -7.32 10.49 17.08
N ALA A 27 -7.44 10.42 15.75
CA ALA A 27 -8.70 10.71 15.09
C ALA A 27 -9.66 9.50 15.07
N ASP A 28 -10.94 9.76 15.35
CA ASP A 28 -11.98 8.75 15.18
C ASP A 28 -12.14 8.39 13.69
N LEU A 29 -12.30 7.09 13.43
CA LEU A 29 -12.46 6.58 12.07
C LEU A 29 -13.63 7.24 11.33
N LEU A 30 -14.74 7.51 12.04
CA LEU A 30 -15.94 8.11 11.45
C LEU A 30 -15.77 9.60 11.14
N ASP A 31 -14.77 10.26 11.73
CA ASP A 31 -14.38 11.61 11.33
C ASP A 31 -13.47 11.59 10.10
N LEU A 32 -12.53 10.64 10.04
CA LEU A 32 -11.55 10.50 8.96
C LEU A 32 -12.17 10.00 7.64
N ALA A 33 -12.99 8.95 7.71
CA ALA A 33 -13.56 8.27 6.54
C ALA A 33 -14.25 9.21 5.53
N PRO A 34 -15.15 10.14 5.93
CA PRO A 34 -15.79 11.05 4.98
C PRO A 34 -14.80 12.03 4.32
N MET A 35 -13.76 12.46 5.05
CA MET A 35 -12.71 13.33 4.50
C MET A 35 -11.85 12.59 3.46
N ALA A 36 -11.51 11.33 3.73
CA ALA A 36 -10.81 10.47 2.78
C ALA A 36 -11.65 10.22 1.52
N GLN A 37 -12.94 9.93 1.67
CA GLN A 37 -13.88 9.73 0.57
C GLN A 37 -14.01 10.99 -0.30
N GLN A 38 -14.12 12.17 0.31
CA GLN A 38 -14.16 13.44 -0.40
C GLN A 38 -12.87 13.68 -1.20
N ARG A 39 -11.71 13.35 -0.62
CA ARG A 39 -10.43 13.45 -1.34
C ARG A 39 -10.37 12.47 -2.51
N CYS A 40 -10.85 11.25 -2.35
CA CYS A 40 -10.96 10.26 -3.41
C CYS A 40 -11.84 10.77 -4.57
N TYR A 41 -13.03 11.31 -4.28
CA TYR A 41 -13.95 11.85 -5.30
C TYR A 41 -13.46 13.14 -5.96
N ARG A 42 -12.62 13.92 -5.29
CA ARG A 42 -11.97 15.07 -5.95
C ARG A 42 -11.00 14.62 -7.05
N HIS A 43 -10.29 13.51 -6.83
CA HIS A 43 -9.37 12.94 -7.81
C HIS A 43 -10.08 12.05 -8.84
N ASN A 44 -11.15 11.37 -8.42
CA ASN A 44 -11.91 10.40 -9.23
C ASN A 44 -13.40 10.81 -9.28
N PRO A 45 -13.75 11.90 -10.00
CA PRO A 45 -15.10 12.47 -9.97
C PRO A 45 -16.18 11.57 -10.56
N GLU A 46 -15.81 10.69 -11.51
CA GLU A 46 -16.74 9.76 -12.17
C GLU A 46 -17.24 8.65 -11.23
N ARG A 47 -16.67 8.51 -10.03
CA ARG A 47 -16.99 7.45 -9.06
C ARG A 47 -16.89 6.04 -9.65
N ARG A 48 -16.05 5.86 -10.66
CA ARG A 48 -15.74 4.57 -11.25
C ARG A 48 -14.66 3.88 -10.41
N VAL A 49 -14.97 2.67 -9.95
CA VAL A 49 -13.97 1.77 -9.36
C VAL A 49 -13.35 0.96 -10.49
N ILE A 50 -12.02 0.91 -10.53
CA ILE A 50 -11.26 0.11 -11.49
C ILE A 50 -10.54 -1.01 -10.75
N PHE A 51 -10.24 -2.09 -11.47
CA PHE A 51 -9.52 -3.25 -10.95
C PHE A 51 -8.29 -3.49 -11.83
N VAL A 52 -7.22 -3.98 -11.20
CA VAL A 52 -6.04 -4.46 -11.90
C VAL A 52 -6.19 -5.97 -12.09
N VAL A 53 -6.13 -6.43 -13.34
CA VAL A 53 -6.01 -7.85 -13.67
C VAL A 53 -4.57 -8.07 -14.08
N ASP A 54 -3.80 -8.69 -13.20
CA ASP A 54 -2.36 -8.88 -13.36
C ASP A 54 -1.96 -10.31 -12.98
N THR A 55 -0.85 -10.77 -13.53
CA THR A 55 -0.20 -12.04 -13.21
C THR A 55 1.17 -11.75 -12.64
N ASN A 56 1.35 -12.03 -11.34
CA ASN A 56 2.67 -11.93 -10.72
C ASN A 56 3.45 -13.23 -10.94
N LEU A 57 4.49 -13.16 -11.76
CA LEU A 57 5.39 -14.27 -12.05
C LEU A 57 6.56 -14.28 -11.06
N ASN A 58 6.52 -15.21 -10.10
CA ASN A 58 7.63 -15.44 -9.18
C ASN A 58 8.62 -16.44 -9.81
N TYR A 59 9.70 -15.94 -10.40
CA TYR A 59 10.74 -16.76 -11.01
C TYR A 59 11.75 -17.32 -10.00
N THR A 60 11.75 -16.81 -8.77
CA THR A 60 12.53 -17.34 -7.64
C THR A 60 11.83 -16.99 -6.33
N ASN A 61 12.00 -17.83 -5.31
CA ASN A 61 11.62 -17.53 -3.92
C ASN A 61 12.84 -17.34 -3.01
N VAL A 62 14.03 -17.15 -3.58
CA VAL A 62 15.28 -16.92 -2.84
C VAL A 62 15.55 -15.43 -2.76
N GLY A 63 15.67 -14.89 -1.54
CA GLY A 63 16.06 -13.51 -1.28
C GLY A 63 17.35 -13.44 -0.47
N ASP A 64 18.23 -12.49 -0.80
CA ASP A 64 19.47 -12.18 -0.06
C ASP A 64 19.24 -11.19 1.10
N ALA A 65 18.09 -10.52 1.10
CA ALA A 65 17.67 -9.60 2.14
C ALA A 65 17.04 -10.34 3.34
N TYR A 66 17.52 -10.02 4.54
CA TYR A 66 17.05 -10.58 5.82
C TYR A 66 15.79 -9.86 6.33
N CYS A 67 14.76 -9.81 5.50
CA CYS A 67 13.51 -9.15 5.81
C CYS A 67 12.61 -10.04 6.69
N THR A 68 12.40 -9.65 7.95
CA THR A 68 11.64 -10.45 8.94
C THR A 68 10.17 -10.70 8.59
N LEU A 69 9.58 -9.87 7.74
CA LEU A 69 8.19 -10.00 7.28
C LEU A 69 8.07 -10.63 5.88
N CYS A 70 9.20 -10.94 5.23
CA CYS A 70 9.19 -11.48 3.87
C CYS A 70 9.04 -12.99 3.88
N ALA A 71 8.05 -13.51 3.15
CA ALA A 71 7.85 -14.95 2.99
C ALA A 71 8.97 -15.64 2.18
N PHE A 72 9.80 -14.88 1.46
CA PHE A 72 10.96 -15.37 0.70
C PHE A 72 12.28 -15.26 1.48
N TYR A 73 12.25 -14.70 2.69
CA TYR A 73 13.41 -14.80 3.57
C TYR A 73 13.68 -16.26 3.91
N ARG A 74 14.94 -16.68 3.79
CA ARG A 74 15.42 -18.02 4.12
C ARG A 74 16.63 -17.87 5.04
N ALA A 75 16.51 -18.37 6.27
CA ALA A 75 17.62 -18.40 7.23
C ALA A 75 18.57 -19.59 6.99
N ASP A 76 18.03 -20.66 6.42
CA ASP A 76 18.79 -21.86 6.03
C ASP A 76 19.56 -21.56 4.74
N PRO A 77 20.87 -21.86 4.65
CA PRO A 77 21.65 -21.73 3.43
C PRO A 77 21.25 -22.74 2.32
N ASP A 78 20.56 -23.84 2.62
CA ASP A 78 20.09 -24.83 1.63
C ASP A 78 18.62 -25.25 1.88
N PRO A 79 17.67 -24.32 1.71
CA PRO A 79 16.26 -24.60 2.00
C PRO A 79 15.67 -25.50 0.92
N LYS A 80 15.07 -26.62 1.33
CA LYS A 80 14.53 -27.65 0.42
C LYS A 80 13.41 -27.17 -0.50
N ASP A 81 12.76 -26.05 -0.16
CA ASP A 81 11.67 -25.45 -0.92
C ASP A 81 12.15 -24.31 -1.85
N ALA A 82 13.45 -24.03 -1.93
CA ALA A 82 13.97 -23.02 -2.82
C ALA A 82 13.87 -23.43 -4.29
N TYR A 83 13.57 -22.45 -5.13
CA TYR A 83 13.60 -22.57 -6.58
C TYR A 83 14.13 -21.30 -7.24
N THR A 84 14.71 -21.48 -8.43
CA THR A 84 15.02 -20.40 -9.36
C THR A 84 14.81 -20.94 -10.76
N TYR A 85 13.91 -20.32 -11.50
CA TYR A 85 13.62 -20.65 -12.90
C TYR A 85 14.53 -19.86 -13.84
N THR A 86 14.97 -20.51 -14.90
CA THR A 86 15.60 -19.86 -16.04
C THR A 86 14.55 -19.12 -16.87
N VAL A 87 15.01 -18.20 -17.73
CA VAL A 87 14.11 -17.50 -18.67
C VAL A 87 13.34 -18.49 -19.55
N ALA A 88 13.97 -19.56 -20.03
CA ALA A 88 13.30 -20.57 -20.85
C ALA A 88 12.16 -21.26 -20.08
N GLN A 89 12.41 -21.70 -18.84
CA GLN A 89 11.39 -22.33 -17.99
C GLN A 89 10.21 -21.39 -17.64
N MET A 90 10.42 -20.07 -17.68
CA MET A 90 9.35 -19.09 -17.45
C MET A 90 8.54 -18.77 -18.70
N MET A 91 9.04 -19.10 -19.89
CA MET A 91 8.42 -18.79 -21.18
C MET A 91 7.69 -19.98 -21.79
N ASP A 92 7.93 -21.19 -21.28
CA ASP A 92 7.17 -22.41 -21.57
C ASP A 92 5.78 -22.39 -20.89
#